data_AF-A0A1F8DMM1-F1
#
_entry.id   AF-A0A1F8DMM1-F1
#
_cell.length_a   1.000
_cell.length_b   1.000
_cell.length_c   1.000
_cell.angle_alpha   90.00
_cell.angle_beta   90.00
_cell.angle_gamma   90.00
#
_symmetry.space_group_name_H-M   'P 1'
#
loop_
_entity.id
_entity.type
_entity.pdbx_description
1 polymer ?
#
loop_
_entity_poly.entity_id
_entity_poly.type
_entity_poly.pdbx_seq_one_letter_code
_entity_poly.pdbx_strand_id
1 'polypeptide(L)'
;MNNKVIFYLLWFTVLLVGPITLLRVTPLDKAFSDPLVTINFFQRLTGLLGFALLFWQIILGAFMQKLIEKLGAWIFKFHTTEGAFTYAFVFLHPLLFVILNFKGTGSFDPFYVFTDICFLCQNNTELFYNFGRVSFWLITVAVLAAVLRTRPWLRNHWRKFHIFNYFAFLLTAVHARGVGTDVRFVPFVWFYWIAVIAVVLTIFYKFLYPKVSKLLPSQQKLEEVK
;
A
#
# COMPACT_ATOMS: atom_id res chain seq x y z
N MET A 1 13.71 -20.84 17.14
CA MET A 1 14.05 -19.54 16.52
C MET A 1 13.22 -18.45 17.19
N ASN A 2 13.79 -17.30 17.54
CA ASN A 2 13.07 -16.21 18.22
C ASN A 2 11.91 -15.70 17.33
N ASN A 3 10.69 -15.57 17.88
CA ASN A 3 9.50 -15.07 17.15
C ASN A 3 9.76 -13.73 16.43
N LYS A 4 10.61 -12.88 17.01
CA LYS A 4 11.03 -11.61 16.40
C LYS A 4 11.87 -11.83 15.13
N VAL A 5 12.76 -12.81 15.13
CA VAL A 5 13.58 -13.17 13.96
C VAL A 5 12.69 -13.74 12.85
N ILE A 6 11.76 -14.63 13.18
CA ILE A 6 10.77 -15.17 12.22
C ILE A 6 9.98 -14.02 11.56
N PHE A 7 9.52 -13.06 12.36
CA PHE A 7 8.79 -11.90 11.85
C PHE A 7 9.62 -11.10 10.84
N TYR A 8 10.86 -10.75 11.18
CA TYR A 8 11.73 -9.98 10.27
C TYR A 8 12.08 -10.77 9.00
N LEU A 9 12.29 -12.08 9.10
CA LEU A 9 12.53 -12.92 7.94
C LEU A 9 11.32 -12.89 6.99
N LEU A 10 10.11 -13.10 7.50
CA LEU A 10 8.89 -13.05 6.69
C LEU A 10 8.68 -11.68 6.05
N TRP A 11 8.83 -10.61 6.83
CA TRP A 11 8.72 -9.24 6.34
C TRP A 11 9.74 -8.94 5.24
N PHE A 12 11.00 -9.31 5.46
CA PHE A 12 12.09 -9.06 4.52
C PHE A 12 11.92 -9.89 3.23
N THR A 13 11.50 -11.16 3.33
CA THR A 13 11.20 -11.99 2.16
C THR A 13 10.15 -11.34 1.27
N VAL A 14 9.07 -10.77 1.84
CA VAL A 14 8.06 -10.05 1.07
C VAL A 14 8.65 -8.81 0.41
N LEU A 15 9.49 -8.05 1.11
CA LEU A 15 10.13 -6.87 0.52
C LEU A 15 11.07 -7.18 -0.64
N LEU A 16 11.76 -8.32 -0.60
CA LEU A 16 12.66 -8.74 -1.67
C LEU A 16 11.94 -9.08 -2.98
N VAL A 17 10.64 -9.38 -2.95
CA VAL A 17 9.86 -9.73 -4.16
C VAL A 17 9.93 -8.60 -5.20
N GLY A 18 9.86 -7.34 -4.78
CA GLY A 18 9.95 -6.17 -5.66
C GLY A 18 11.31 -6.06 -6.37
N PRO A 19 12.42 -5.88 -5.63
CA PRO A 19 13.77 -5.84 -6.19
C PRO A 19 14.11 -7.04 -7.08
N ILE A 20 13.76 -8.27 -6.67
CA ILE A 20 14.02 -9.48 -7.46
C ILE A 20 13.27 -9.41 -8.80
N THR A 21 12.00 -9.02 -8.78
CA THR A 21 11.20 -8.89 -10.02
C THR A 21 11.78 -7.80 -10.92
N LEU A 22 12.12 -6.65 -10.35
CA LEU A 22 12.67 -5.52 -11.10
C LEU A 22 14.01 -5.88 -11.76
N LEU A 23 14.93 -6.53 -11.03
CA LEU A 23 16.23 -6.94 -11.56
C LEU A 23 16.12 -8.03 -12.64
N ARG A 24 15.07 -8.85 -12.59
CA ARG A 24 14.77 -9.81 -13.65
C ARG A 24 14.30 -9.14 -14.94
N VAL A 25 13.53 -8.05 -14.83
CA VAL A 25 13.00 -7.30 -15.98
C VAL A 25 14.02 -6.31 -16.51
N THR A 26 14.79 -5.67 -15.63
CA THR A 26 15.79 -4.65 -15.95
C THR A 26 17.08 -4.96 -15.17
N PRO A 27 17.99 -5.75 -15.79
CA PRO A 27 19.32 -6.04 -15.24
C PRO A 27 20.13 -4.77 -14.91
N LEU A 28 21.08 -4.88 -13.98
CA LEU A 28 21.82 -3.72 -13.43
C LEU A 28 22.62 -2.94 -14.49
N ASP A 29 23.22 -3.64 -15.45
CA ASP A 29 23.93 -3.03 -16.58
C ASP A 29 23.01 -2.12 -17.41
N LYS A 30 21.76 -2.54 -17.61
CA LYS A 30 20.75 -1.73 -18.29
C LYS A 30 20.22 -0.62 -17.39
N ALA A 31 20.01 -0.90 -16.11
CA ALA A 31 19.47 0.05 -15.14
C ALA A 31 20.31 1.34 -15.08
N PHE A 32 21.63 1.24 -15.25
CA PHE A 32 22.56 2.37 -15.19
C PHE A 32 23.12 2.79 -16.55
N SER A 33 22.52 2.32 -17.65
CA SER A 33 22.99 2.64 -19.01
C SER A 33 22.73 4.09 -19.44
N ASP A 34 21.67 4.69 -18.90
CA ASP A 34 21.23 6.05 -19.24
C ASP A 34 20.54 6.71 -18.03
N PRO A 35 20.64 8.04 -17.84
CA PRO A 35 20.00 8.74 -16.72
C PRO A 35 18.47 8.57 -16.65
N LEU A 36 17.75 8.57 -17.78
CA LEU A 36 16.29 8.37 -17.80
C LEU A 36 15.93 6.94 -17.38
N VAL A 37 16.69 5.96 -17.87
CA VAL A 37 16.52 4.56 -17.48
C VAL A 37 16.80 4.37 -15.99
N THR A 38 17.81 5.05 -15.46
CA THR A 38 18.16 5.03 -14.04
C THR A 38 17.02 5.60 -13.18
N ILE A 39 16.49 6.78 -13.55
CA ILE A 39 15.37 7.40 -12.83
C ILE A 39 14.14 6.51 -12.89
N ASN A 40 13.82 5.95 -14.06
CA ASN A 40 12.70 5.02 -14.24
C ASN A 40 12.88 3.74 -13.40
N PHE A 41 14.10 3.20 -13.32
CA PHE A 41 14.41 2.05 -12.47
C PHE A 41 14.09 2.33 -11.00
N PHE A 42 14.54 3.46 -10.45
CA PHE A 42 14.23 3.84 -9.07
C PHE A 42 12.74 4.18 -8.88
N GLN A 43 12.09 4.79 -9.87
CA GLN A 43 10.65 5.08 -9.84
C GLN A 43 9.84 3.78 -9.73
N ARG A 44 10.20 2.75 -10.49
CA ARG A 44 9.59 1.41 -10.43
C ARG A 44 9.90 0.71 -9.11
N LEU A 45 11.15 0.74 -8.67
CA LEU A 45 11.59 0.16 -7.39
C LEU A 45 10.78 0.70 -6.22
N THR A 46 10.67 2.02 -6.14
CA THR A 46 9.91 2.70 -5.07
C THR A 46 8.42 2.41 -5.13
N GLY A 47 7.84 2.26 -6.33
CA GLY A 47 6.45 1.82 -6.50
C GLY A 47 6.20 0.40 -5.97
N LEU A 48 7.07 -0.55 -6.31
CA LEU A 48 6.96 -1.95 -5.86
C LEU A 48 7.17 -2.08 -4.34
N LEU A 49 8.18 -1.39 -3.79
CA LEU A 49 8.43 -1.36 -2.35
C LEU A 49 7.29 -0.67 -1.61
N GLY A 50 6.80 0.47 -2.11
CA GLY A 50 5.66 1.19 -1.55
C GLY A 50 4.41 0.32 -1.48
N PHE A 51 4.11 -0.46 -2.54
CA PHE A 51 3.00 -1.42 -2.53
C PHE A 51 3.16 -2.50 -1.47
N ALA A 52 4.35 -3.11 -1.36
CA ALA A 52 4.62 -4.19 -0.41
C ALA A 52 4.58 -3.70 1.06
N LEU A 53 5.12 -2.53 1.32
CA LEU A 53 5.11 -1.87 2.62
C LEU A 53 3.67 -1.46 3.01
N LEU A 54 2.91 -0.87 2.08
CA LEU A 54 1.51 -0.54 2.32
C LEU A 54 0.65 -1.78 2.65
N PHE A 55 0.90 -2.91 1.99
CA PHE A 55 0.28 -4.19 2.37
C PHE A 55 0.58 -4.55 3.83
N TRP A 56 1.85 -4.49 4.25
CA TRP A 56 2.24 -4.76 5.64
C TRP A 56 1.58 -3.79 6.61
N GLN A 57 1.53 -2.49 6.30
CA GLN A 57 0.84 -1.50 7.11
C GLN A 57 -0.62 -1.88 7.38
N ILE A 58 -1.34 -2.35 6.35
CA ILE A 58 -2.73 -2.78 6.49
C ILE A 58 -2.85 -4.01 7.40
N ILE A 59 -2.06 -5.06 7.15
CA ILE A 59 -2.14 -6.30 7.93
C ILE A 59 -1.75 -6.04 9.40
N LEU A 60 -0.66 -5.32 9.65
CA LEU A 60 -0.22 -4.99 11.00
C LEU A 60 -1.25 -4.12 11.72
N GLY A 61 -1.76 -3.08 11.06
CA GLY A 61 -2.77 -2.19 11.62
C GLY A 61 -4.09 -2.91 11.94
N ALA A 62 -4.54 -3.80 11.06
CA ALA A 62 -5.77 -4.57 11.24
C ALA A 62 -5.68 -5.53 12.43
N PHE A 63 -4.54 -6.18 12.64
CA PHE A 63 -4.37 -7.22 13.66
C PHE A 63 -3.51 -6.78 14.85
N MET A 64 -3.33 -5.47 15.05
CA MET A 64 -2.42 -4.89 16.03
C MET A 64 -2.56 -5.47 17.44
N GLN A 65 -3.78 -5.57 17.99
CA GLN A 65 -4.01 -6.11 19.33
C GLN A 65 -3.54 -7.57 19.45
N LYS A 66 -4.00 -8.44 18.54
CA LYS A 66 -3.59 -9.86 18.51
C LYS A 66 -2.08 -10.04 18.31
N LEU A 67 -1.46 -9.17 17.51
CA LEU A 67 -0.02 -9.21 17.27
C LEU A 67 0.77 -8.73 18.50
N ILE A 68 0.30 -7.72 19.22
CA ILE A 68 0.91 -7.27 20.48
C ILE A 68 0.82 -8.37 21.54
N GLU A 69 -0.32 -9.03 21.67
CA GLU A 69 -0.49 -10.16 22.61
C GLU A 69 0.50 -11.31 22.31
N LYS A 70 0.70 -11.64 21.03
CA LYS A 70 1.55 -12.77 20.62
C LYS A 70 3.04 -12.45 20.52
N LEU A 71 3.39 -11.25 20.07
CA LEU A 71 4.77 -10.86 19.73
C LEU A 71 5.33 -9.79 20.66
N GLY A 72 4.48 -9.05 21.38
CA GLY A 72 4.86 -7.99 22.30
C GLY A 72 4.66 -6.57 21.74
N ALA A 73 4.76 -5.58 22.64
CA ALA A 73 4.49 -4.17 22.35
C ALA A 73 5.41 -3.54 21.30
N TRP A 74 6.57 -4.13 21.01
CA TRP A 74 7.50 -3.63 20.00
C TRP A 74 6.88 -3.61 18.58
N ILE A 75 5.86 -4.43 18.31
CA ILE A 75 5.12 -4.42 17.04
C ILE A 75 4.50 -3.06 16.76
N PHE A 76 4.03 -2.36 17.79
CA PHE A 76 3.47 -1.02 17.61
C PHE A 76 4.54 -0.04 17.12
N LYS A 77 5.73 -0.07 17.73
CA LYS A 77 6.87 0.75 17.28
C LYS A 77 7.27 0.39 15.85
N PHE A 78 7.37 -0.91 15.55
CA PHE A 78 7.66 -1.40 14.21
C PHE A 78 6.65 -0.86 13.18
N HIS A 79 5.35 -0.99 13.44
CA HIS A 79 4.29 -0.47 12.57
C HIS A 79 4.42 1.03 12.33
N THR A 80 4.70 1.83 13.36
CA THR A 80 4.88 3.29 13.17
C THR A 80 6.13 3.63 12.37
N THR A 81 7.24 2.91 12.57
CA THR A 81 8.49 3.13 11.82
C THR A 81 8.33 2.68 10.36
N GLU A 82 7.76 1.50 10.14
CA GLU A 82 7.48 0.97 8.81
C GLU A 82 6.47 1.85 8.05
N GLY A 83 5.51 2.47 8.74
CA GLY A 83 4.59 3.44 8.14
C GLY A 83 5.27 4.71 7.64
N ALA A 84 6.32 5.17 8.33
CA ALA A 84 7.14 6.28 7.84
C ALA A 84 7.90 5.91 6.56
N PHE A 85 8.47 4.69 6.50
CA PHE A 85 9.09 4.16 5.28
C PHE A 85 8.08 3.99 4.15
N THR A 86 6.91 3.41 4.42
CA THR A 86 5.80 3.30 3.45
C THR A 86 5.52 4.67 2.82
N TYR A 87 5.30 5.69 3.65
CA TYR A 87 4.99 7.02 3.15
C TYR A 87 6.15 7.63 2.35
N ALA A 88 7.40 7.44 2.79
CA ALA A 88 8.57 7.90 2.06
C ALA A 88 8.64 7.30 0.65
N PHE A 89 8.40 5.98 0.50
CA PHE A 89 8.37 5.34 -0.81
C PHE A 89 7.17 5.77 -1.67
N VAL A 90 5.98 5.89 -1.06
CA VAL A 90 4.77 6.39 -1.72
C VAL A 90 4.92 7.83 -2.21
N PHE A 91 5.68 8.67 -1.50
CA PHE A 91 5.98 10.04 -1.91
C PHE A 91 7.11 10.09 -2.95
N LEU A 92 8.16 9.29 -2.77
CA LEU A 92 9.32 9.27 -3.66
C LEU A 92 8.95 8.74 -5.06
N HIS A 93 8.01 7.80 -5.15
CA HIS A 93 7.54 7.26 -6.43
C HIS A 93 7.01 8.31 -7.42
N PRO A 94 5.96 9.12 -7.11
CA PRO A 94 5.50 10.19 -7.98
C PRO A 94 6.53 11.32 -8.11
N LEU A 95 7.36 11.58 -7.08
CA LEU A 95 8.43 12.57 -7.20
C LEU A 95 9.45 12.17 -8.28
N LEU A 96 9.86 10.90 -8.33
CA LEU A 96 10.73 10.39 -9.38
C LEU A 96 10.04 10.44 -10.75
N PHE A 97 8.72 10.30 -10.82
CA PHE A 97 7.97 10.51 -12.05
C PHE A 97 7.97 11.97 -12.52
N VAL A 98 7.87 12.95 -11.62
CA VAL A 98 8.07 14.38 -11.95
C VAL A 98 9.47 14.59 -12.55
N ILE A 99 10.50 14.05 -11.91
CA ILE A 99 11.89 14.17 -12.38
C ILE A 99 12.06 13.50 -13.75
N LEU A 100 11.45 12.32 -13.95
CA LEU A 100 11.46 11.61 -15.22
C LEU A 100 10.81 12.44 -16.33
N ASN A 101 9.63 13.02 -16.09
CA ASN A 101 8.94 13.87 -17.06
C ASN A 101 9.75 15.12 -17.40
N PHE A 102 10.33 15.77 -16.40
CA PHE A 102 11.19 16.93 -16.62
C PHE A 102 12.40 16.60 -17.48
N LYS A 103 13.09 15.48 -17.20
CA LYS A 103 14.25 15.06 -17.98
C LYS A 103 13.90 14.55 -19.38
N GLY A 104 12.75 13.91 -19.55
CA GLY A 104 12.31 13.34 -20.83
C GLY A 104 11.66 14.35 -21.78
N THR A 105 10.97 15.36 -21.24
CA THR A 105 10.17 16.31 -22.05
C THR A 105 10.62 17.77 -21.91
N GLY A 106 11.46 18.09 -20.93
CA GLY A 106 11.83 19.46 -20.58
C GLY A 106 10.77 20.22 -19.76
N SER A 107 9.58 19.65 -19.56
CA SER A 107 8.49 20.29 -18.81
C SER A 107 8.48 19.89 -17.34
N PHE A 108 8.55 20.88 -16.45
CA PHE A 108 8.41 20.68 -15.01
C PHE A 108 6.97 21.00 -14.57
N ASP A 109 6.14 19.97 -14.45
CA ASP A 109 4.76 20.09 -13.97
C ASP A 109 4.47 19.10 -12.83
N PRO A 110 4.72 19.49 -11.57
CA PRO A 110 4.37 18.67 -10.42
C PRO A 110 2.85 18.63 -10.17
N PHE A 111 2.08 19.60 -10.66
CA PHE A 111 0.63 19.64 -10.45
C PHE A 111 -0.07 18.55 -11.24
N TYR A 112 0.39 18.28 -12.46
CA TYR A 112 -0.04 17.12 -13.24
C TYR A 112 0.16 15.79 -12.48
N VAL A 113 1.27 15.64 -11.76
CA VAL A 113 1.58 14.39 -11.07
C VAL A 113 0.82 14.25 -9.74
N PHE A 114 0.65 15.33 -8.98
CA PHE A 114 0.08 15.25 -7.64
C PHE A 114 -1.40 15.65 -7.55
N THR A 115 -1.87 16.62 -8.33
CA THR A 115 -3.16 17.30 -8.04
C THR A 115 -4.15 17.30 -9.19
N ASP A 116 -3.74 16.98 -10.41
CA ASP A 116 -4.60 16.99 -11.59
C ASP A 116 -5.59 15.79 -11.59
N ILE A 117 -6.62 15.89 -10.77
CA ILE A 117 -7.64 14.84 -10.59
C ILE A 117 -8.71 14.99 -11.68
N CYS A 118 -8.95 13.92 -12.44
CA CYS A 118 -10.01 13.87 -13.45
C CYS A 118 -11.25 13.12 -12.94
N PHE A 119 -12.44 13.64 -13.23
CA PHE A 119 -13.70 12.90 -13.04
C PHE A 119 -14.07 12.09 -14.29
N LEU A 120 -13.89 12.68 -15.47
CA LEU A 120 -13.98 12.03 -16.78
C LEU A 120 -12.59 12.09 -17.42
N CYS A 121 -11.82 11.02 -17.25
CA CYS A 121 -10.45 10.95 -17.74
C CYS A 121 -10.43 10.70 -19.25
N GLN A 122 -9.49 11.33 -19.95
CA GLN A 122 -9.44 11.33 -21.42
C GLN A 122 -9.16 9.93 -22.01
N ASN A 123 -8.40 9.11 -21.28
CA ASN A 123 -8.05 7.76 -21.70
C ASN A 123 -7.79 6.87 -20.46
N ASN A 124 -7.57 5.57 -20.71
CA ASN A 124 -7.35 4.59 -19.65
C ASN A 124 -6.07 4.86 -18.84
N THR A 125 -5.00 5.34 -19.47
CA THR A 125 -3.75 5.67 -18.76
C THR A 125 -3.98 6.78 -17.75
N GLU A 126 -4.65 7.86 -18.15
CA GLU A 126 -5.02 8.94 -17.24
C GLU A 126 -5.96 8.47 -16.13
N LEU A 127 -6.91 7.59 -16.43
CA LEU A 127 -7.76 6.98 -15.41
C LEU A 127 -6.93 6.23 -14.35
N PHE A 128 -5.94 5.44 -14.76
CA PHE A 128 -5.08 4.72 -13.82
C PHE A 128 -4.13 5.65 -13.05
N TYR A 129 -3.60 6.71 -13.68
CA TYR A 129 -2.86 7.76 -12.96
C TYR A 129 -3.73 8.46 -11.92
N ASN A 130 -4.99 8.74 -12.26
CA ASN A 130 -5.95 9.34 -11.33
C ASN A 130 -6.17 8.49 -10.07
N PHE A 131 -6.26 7.15 -10.19
CA PHE A 131 -6.31 6.27 -9.02
C PHE A 131 -5.05 6.37 -8.15
N GLY A 132 -3.87 6.55 -8.77
CA GLY A 132 -2.62 6.82 -8.06
C GLY A 132 -2.66 8.15 -7.29
N ARG A 133 -3.11 9.23 -7.94
CA ARG A 133 -3.28 10.58 -7.35
C ARG A 133 -4.22 10.54 -6.14
N VAL A 134 -5.42 9.97 -6.32
CA VAL A 134 -6.42 9.86 -5.25
C VAL A 134 -5.89 9.01 -4.10
N SER A 135 -5.27 7.86 -4.40
CA SER A 135 -4.66 7.02 -3.38
C SER A 135 -3.59 7.75 -2.56
N PHE A 136 -2.69 8.47 -3.24
CA PHE A 136 -1.65 9.27 -2.60
C PHE A 136 -2.24 10.22 -1.56
N TRP A 137 -3.28 10.98 -1.91
CA TRP A 137 -3.91 11.91 -0.99
C TRP A 137 -4.64 11.23 0.18
N LEU A 138 -5.29 10.09 -0.05
CA LEU A 138 -5.90 9.30 1.03
C LEU A 138 -4.85 8.80 2.03
N ILE A 139 -3.69 8.33 1.54
CA ILE A 139 -2.56 7.91 2.39
C ILE A 139 -2.03 9.13 3.14
N THR A 140 -1.81 10.26 2.47
CA THR A 140 -1.35 11.51 3.10
C THR A 140 -2.27 11.94 4.24
N VAL A 141 -3.59 11.93 4.02
CA VAL A 141 -4.59 12.24 5.08
C VAL A 141 -4.49 11.25 6.24
N ALA A 142 -4.36 9.95 5.96
CA ALA A 142 -4.25 8.94 6.99
C ALA A 142 -2.95 9.05 7.81
N VAL A 143 -1.84 9.42 7.17
CA VAL A 143 -0.54 9.70 7.81
C VAL A 143 -0.63 10.96 8.68
N LEU A 144 -1.17 12.06 8.15
CA LEU A 144 -1.36 13.30 8.91
C LEU A 144 -2.25 13.07 10.14
N ALA A 145 -3.34 12.31 9.98
CA ALA A 145 -4.20 11.94 11.10
C ALA A 145 -3.46 11.12 12.17
N ALA A 146 -2.57 10.21 11.76
CA ALA A 146 -1.77 9.40 12.68
C ALA A 146 -0.68 10.23 13.39
N VAL A 147 0.00 11.14 12.69
CA VAL A 147 1.03 12.03 13.25
C VAL A 147 0.39 13.00 14.26
N LEU A 148 -0.75 13.57 13.91
CA LEU A 148 -1.45 14.56 14.73
C LEU A 148 -2.44 13.93 15.73
N ARG A 149 -2.38 12.62 15.96
CA ARG A 149 -3.30 11.87 16.84
C ARG A 149 -3.33 12.35 18.30
N THR A 150 -2.33 13.11 18.74
CA THR A 150 -2.28 13.68 20.10
C THR A 150 -3.04 15.01 20.21
N ARG A 151 -3.44 15.63 19.09
CA ARG A 151 -4.22 16.88 19.08
C ARG A 151 -5.67 16.61 19.55
N PRO A 152 -6.32 17.56 20.26
CA PRO A 152 -7.61 17.33 20.92
C PRO A 152 -8.70 16.72 20.02
N TRP A 153 -8.90 17.32 18.84
CA TRP A 153 -9.92 16.83 17.90
C TRP A 153 -9.53 15.47 17.29
N LEU A 154 -8.27 15.30 16.89
CA LEU A 154 -7.81 14.06 16.26
C LEU A 154 -7.64 12.89 17.23
N ARG A 155 -7.46 13.13 18.53
CA ARG A 155 -7.38 12.05 19.54
C ARG A 155 -8.57 11.09 19.46
N ASN A 156 -9.75 11.62 19.16
CA ASN A 156 -10.99 10.86 19.04
C ASN A 156 -11.34 10.47 17.59
N HIS A 157 -10.71 11.11 16.60
CA HIS A 157 -11.11 10.99 15.19
C HIS A 157 -10.05 10.37 14.28
N TRP A 158 -8.79 10.25 14.70
CA TRP A 158 -7.70 9.82 13.82
C TRP A 158 -7.98 8.47 13.16
N ARG A 159 -8.63 7.53 13.87
CA ARG A 159 -9.01 6.21 13.33
C ARG A 159 -9.99 6.30 12.16
N LYS A 160 -10.88 7.30 12.17
CA LYS A 160 -11.85 7.54 11.09
C LYS A 160 -11.17 7.97 9.80
N PHE A 161 -10.04 8.66 9.89
CA PHE A 161 -9.21 9.02 8.73
C PHE A 161 -8.27 7.87 8.36
N HIS A 162 -7.71 7.20 9.36
CA HIS A 162 -6.75 6.12 9.14
C HIS A 162 -7.36 4.92 8.40
N ILE A 163 -8.68 4.71 8.49
CA ILE A 163 -9.39 3.69 7.71
C ILE A 163 -9.30 3.93 6.19
N PHE A 164 -9.01 5.15 5.74
CA PHE A 164 -8.86 5.44 4.31
C PHE A 164 -7.70 4.66 3.67
N ASN A 165 -6.73 4.20 4.46
CA ASN A 165 -5.65 3.34 3.95
C ASN A 165 -6.17 2.05 3.29
N TYR A 166 -7.29 1.48 3.76
CA TYR A 166 -7.88 0.29 3.11
C TYR A 166 -8.36 0.62 1.69
N PHE A 167 -9.03 1.76 1.53
CA PHE A 167 -9.50 2.19 0.21
C PHE A 167 -8.34 2.62 -0.68
N ALA A 168 -7.37 3.35 -0.14
CA ALA A 168 -6.15 3.74 -0.83
C ALA A 168 -5.37 2.53 -1.35
N PHE A 169 -5.26 1.45 -0.56
CA PHE A 169 -4.63 0.21 -1.03
C PHE A 169 -5.33 -0.36 -2.27
N LEU A 170 -6.67 -0.41 -2.29
CA LEU A 170 -7.42 -0.91 -3.44
C LEU A 170 -7.22 -0.03 -4.69
N LEU A 171 -7.27 1.29 -4.53
CA LEU A 171 -6.97 2.23 -5.62
C LEU A 171 -5.53 2.06 -6.13
N THR A 172 -4.58 1.88 -5.21
CA THR A 172 -3.17 1.61 -5.54
C THR A 172 -3.02 0.31 -6.32
N ALA A 173 -3.76 -0.73 -5.96
CA ALA A 173 -3.75 -2.01 -6.68
C ALA A 173 -4.27 -1.85 -8.11
N VAL A 174 -5.39 -1.15 -8.31
CA VAL A 174 -5.92 -0.85 -9.65
C VAL A 174 -4.95 -0.02 -10.46
N HIS A 175 -4.38 1.05 -9.88
CA HIS A 175 -3.32 1.86 -10.47
C HIS A 175 -2.14 0.98 -10.92
N ALA A 176 -1.59 0.20 -9.99
CA ALA A 176 -0.43 -0.64 -10.25
C ALA A 176 -0.70 -1.68 -11.34
N ARG A 177 -1.90 -2.28 -11.40
CA ARG A 177 -2.27 -3.22 -12.46
C ARG A 177 -2.44 -2.55 -13.83
N GLY A 178 -3.00 -1.35 -13.85
CA GLY A 178 -3.27 -0.58 -15.05
C GLY A 178 -2.00 -0.12 -15.75
N VAL A 179 -1.09 0.53 -15.01
CA VAL A 179 0.12 1.18 -15.58
C VAL A 179 1.43 0.55 -15.16
N GLY A 180 1.47 -0.27 -14.11
CA GLY A 180 2.68 -0.95 -13.66
C GLY A 180 3.04 -2.12 -14.57
N THR A 181 4.23 -2.06 -15.17
CA THR A 181 4.76 -3.14 -16.01
C THR A 181 5.21 -4.33 -15.17
N ASP A 182 5.92 -4.08 -14.07
CA ASP A 182 6.54 -5.11 -13.22
C ASP A 182 5.55 -5.97 -12.45
N VAL A 183 4.37 -5.45 -12.13
CA VAL A 183 3.38 -6.21 -11.35
C VAL A 183 2.83 -7.43 -12.08
N ARG A 184 3.16 -7.56 -13.37
CA ARG A 184 2.76 -8.66 -14.23
C ARG A 184 3.78 -9.80 -14.27
N PHE A 185 4.97 -9.60 -13.69
CA PHE A 185 6.07 -10.56 -13.74
C PHE A 185 6.28 -11.27 -12.41
N VAL A 186 6.80 -12.50 -12.49
CA VAL A 186 7.14 -13.34 -11.32
C VAL A 186 8.48 -12.87 -10.72
N PRO A 187 8.60 -12.78 -9.38
CA PRO A 187 7.62 -13.20 -8.36
C PRO A 187 6.52 -12.20 -7.97
N PHE A 188 6.60 -10.92 -8.38
CA PHE A 188 5.67 -9.90 -7.89
C PHE A 188 4.20 -10.16 -8.22
N VAL A 189 3.89 -10.74 -9.38
CA VAL A 189 2.50 -11.03 -9.76
C VAL A 189 1.80 -11.98 -8.78
N TRP A 190 2.52 -12.94 -8.19
CA TRP A 190 1.97 -13.84 -7.17
C TRP A 190 1.72 -13.10 -5.87
N PHE A 191 2.72 -12.32 -5.42
CA PHE A 191 2.58 -11.50 -4.23
C PHE A 191 1.45 -10.48 -4.37
N TYR A 192 1.31 -9.83 -5.53
CA TYR A 192 0.26 -8.87 -5.83
C TYR A 192 -1.13 -9.47 -5.55
N TRP A 193 -1.42 -10.64 -6.11
CA TRP A 193 -2.73 -11.28 -5.91
C TRP A 193 -2.95 -11.73 -4.46
N ILE A 194 -1.92 -12.28 -3.81
CA ILE A 194 -1.98 -12.64 -2.39
C ILE A 194 -2.30 -11.41 -1.54
N ALA A 195 -1.60 -10.30 -1.77
CA ALA A 195 -1.78 -9.05 -1.04
C ALA A 195 -3.20 -8.47 -1.24
N VAL A 196 -3.68 -8.43 -2.48
CA VAL A 196 -5.04 -7.96 -2.81
C VAL A 196 -6.09 -8.80 -2.12
N ILE A 197 -6.02 -10.14 -2.24
CA ILE A 197 -6.97 -11.06 -1.62
C ILE A 197 -6.93 -10.92 -0.10
N ALA A 198 -5.74 -10.91 0.50
CA ALA A 198 -5.58 -10.79 1.95
C ALA A 198 -6.17 -9.47 2.48
N VAL A 199 -5.99 -8.35 1.78
CA VAL A 199 -6.58 -7.05 2.18
C VAL A 199 -8.09 -7.05 2.02
N VAL A 200 -8.63 -7.58 0.92
CA VAL A 200 -10.09 -7.71 0.73
C VAL A 200 -10.72 -8.57 1.82
N LEU A 201 -10.12 -9.72 2.13
CA LEU A 201 -10.57 -10.58 3.23
C LEU A 201 -10.46 -9.88 4.59
N THR A 202 -9.41 -9.08 4.79
CA THR A 202 -9.26 -8.28 6.02
C THR A 202 -10.37 -7.23 6.16
N ILE A 203 -10.72 -6.53 5.08
CA ILE A 203 -11.84 -5.57 5.05
C ILE A 203 -13.14 -6.29 5.39
N PHE A 204 -13.39 -7.44 4.74
CA PHE A 204 -14.58 -8.25 5.00
C PHE A 204 -14.66 -8.68 6.48
N TYR A 205 -13.59 -9.28 7.01
CA TYR A 205 -13.52 -9.76 8.39
C TYR A 205 -13.69 -8.64 9.42
N LYS A 206 -13.11 -7.46 9.19
CA LYS A 206 -13.12 -6.35 10.16
C LYS A 206 -14.39 -5.52 10.13
N PHE A 207 -14.99 -5.31 8.97
CA PHE A 207 -16.07 -4.33 8.82
C PHE A 207 -17.41 -4.93 8.40
N LEU A 208 -17.40 -6.02 7.62
CA LEU A 208 -18.62 -6.59 7.03
C LEU A 208 -19.12 -7.79 7.85
N TYR A 209 -18.25 -8.71 8.22
CA TYR A 209 -18.62 -9.93 8.96
C TYR A 209 -19.38 -9.64 10.27
N PRO A 210 -18.96 -8.71 11.15
CA PRO A 210 -19.70 -8.43 12.40
C PRO A 210 -21.09 -7.82 12.18
N LYS A 211 -21.35 -7.25 11.00
CA LYS A 211 -22.67 -6.73 10.62
C LYS A 211 -23.53 -7.83 10.01
N VAL A 212 -22.97 -8.63 9.11
CA VAL A 212 -23.66 -9.75 8.45
C VAL A 212 -23.99 -10.86 9.44
N SER A 213 -23.09 -11.18 10.37
CA SER A 213 -23.31 -12.25 11.36
C SER A 213 -24.48 -11.96 12.30
N LYS A 214 -24.87 -10.69 12.47
CA LYS A 214 -26.07 -10.29 13.24
C LYS A 214 -27.37 -10.50 12.46
N LEU A 215 -27.29 -10.61 11.13
CA LEU A 215 -28.43 -10.83 10.23
C LEU A 215 -28.64 -12.31 9.90
N LEU A 216 -27.61 -13.14 10.12
CA LEU A 216 -27.75 -14.59 10.01
C LEU A 216 -28.61 -15.10 11.17
N PRO A 217 -29.62 -15.96 10.91
CA PRO A 217 -30.38 -16.60 11.97
C PRO A 217 -29.41 -17.27 12.93
N SER A 218 -29.46 -16.90 14.21
CA SER A 218 -28.69 -17.58 15.24
C SER A 218 -29.01 -19.07 15.18
N GLN A 219 -27.98 -19.91 15.00
CA GLN A 219 -28.14 -21.37 15.09
C GLN A 219 -28.72 -21.85 16.44
N GLN A 220 -28.89 -20.94 17.41
CA GLN A 220 -29.59 -21.17 18.68
C GLN A 220 -31.05 -21.65 18.55
N LYS A 221 -31.73 -21.50 17.41
CA LYS A 221 -33.10 -22.05 17.25
C LYS A 221 -33.19 -23.54 16.90
N LEU A 222 -32.08 -24.21 16.59
CA LEU A 222 -32.09 -25.64 16.24
C LEU A 222 -31.84 -26.58 17.43
N GLU A 223 -31.45 -26.04 18.60
CA GLU A 223 -31.24 -26.83 19.82
C GLU A 223 -32.45 -26.84 20.76
N GLU A 224 -33.42 -25.93 20.59
CA GLU A 224 -34.68 -25.92 21.38
C GLU A 224 -35.76 -26.86 20.82
N VAL A 225 -35.45 -27.64 19.76
CA VAL A 225 -36.39 -28.58 19.11
C VAL A 225 -35.89 -30.04 19.19
N LYS A 226 -34.92 -30.33 20.06
CA LYS A 226 -34.48 -31.70 20.38
C LYS A 226 -34.74 -32.01 21.84
#